data_AF-K2MYQ5-F1
#
_entry.id   AF-K2MYQ5-F1
#
_cell.length_a   1.000
_cell.length_b   1.000
_cell.length_c   1.000
_cell.angle_alpha   90.00
_cell.angle_beta   90.00
_cell.angle_gamma   90.00
#
_symmetry.space_group_name_H-M   'P 1'
#
loop_
_entity.id
_entity.type
_entity.pdbx_description
1 polymer ?
#
loop_
_entity_poly.entity_id
_entity_poly.type
_entity_poly.pdbx_seq_one_letter_code
_entity_poly.pdbx_strand_id
1 'polypeptide(L)'
;MNVLAISSYSAVVLSGNTFHTERASSIAIHVFGSALRVSWHSVFVVTGNTFHMVGVNGTLIYLEGSRRSLSLRVLENSAVVIRGNVVTRPVKCFILLIWALGVESFSAVVFQGNDMQGSLVVFLSTSSCHIYYNSWLRLSGNLCRVSPSDAFASLHPTVNLHDSTVSVSGNRFMSSTVMPTVLLIPTESSNLSNGSIVAACNTVDGEEGVRYVIPSVYNVTILTCRDPCALSSSCFPAYTTTASSDGCACTCAEGGHGDACLPVAVPEAPSTDGADLCVRD
;
A
#
# COMPACT_ATOMS: atom_id res chain seq x y z
N MET A 1 18.20 21.74 -0.53
CA MET A 1 17.16 21.03 0.24
C MET A 1 17.62 19.59 0.35
N ASN A 2 17.78 19.08 1.57
CA ASN A 2 18.15 17.68 1.77
C ASN A 2 16.94 16.83 1.36
N VAL A 3 17.12 15.85 0.51
CA VAL A 3 16.10 14.89 0.08
C VAL A 3 16.61 13.51 0.48
N LEU A 4 15.77 12.68 1.09
CA LEU A 4 16.11 11.27 1.22
C LEU A 4 15.87 10.62 -0.15
N ALA A 5 16.94 10.53 -0.95
CA ALA A 5 16.89 10.02 -2.30
C ALA A 5 17.54 8.63 -2.38
N ILE A 6 16.79 7.67 -2.91
CA ILE A 6 17.25 6.33 -3.25
C ILE A 6 17.20 6.27 -4.77
N SER A 7 18.35 6.13 -5.40
CA SER A 7 18.45 6.22 -6.87
C SER A 7 19.59 5.37 -7.42
N SER A 8 19.56 5.18 -8.73
CA SER A 8 20.63 4.53 -9.49
C SER A 8 20.83 3.09 -9.06
N TYR A 9 19.79 2.26 -9.26
CA TYR A 9 19.80 0.83 -8.98
C TYR A 9 20.14 0.50 -7.52
N SER A 10 19.62 1.30 -6.59
CA SER A 10 19.91 1.17 -5.15
C SER A 10 18.68 0.73 -4.35
N ALA A 11 18.93 0.17 -3.17
CA ALA A 11 17.87 -0.29 -2.28
C ALA A 11 18.09 0.19 -0.84
N VAL A 12 16.99 0.51 -0.16
CA VAL A 12 16.95 0.63 1.30
C VAL A 12 15.90 -0.36 1.80
N VAL A 13 16.30 -1.29 2.65
CA VAL A 13 15.45 -2.38 3.15
C VAL A 13 15.47 -2.39 4.67
N LEU A 14 14.29 -2.20 5.27
CA LEU A 14 14.04 -2.41 6.69
C LEU A 14 13.32 -3.74 6.85
N SER A 15 14.04 -4.79 7.26
CA SER A 15 13.49 -6.13 7.37
C SER A 15 13.76 -6.80 8.72
N GLY A 16 12.76 -7.51 9.25
CA GLY A 16 12.90 -8.33 10.46
C GLY A 16 13.14 -7.53 11.75
N ASN A 17 12.85 -6.23 11.76
CA ASN A 17 13.08 -5.37 12.93
C ASN A 17 11.88 -5.37 13.86
N THR A 18 12.14 -5.02 15.12
CA THR A 18 11.09 -4.70 16.09
C THR A 18 11.18 -3.23 16.50
N PHE A 19 10.17 -2.44 16.19
CA PHE A 19 10.09 -1.02 16.54
C PHE A 19 9.26 -0.84 17.82
N HIS A 20 9.86 -0.23 18.84
CA HIS A 20 9.17 0.14 20.08
C HIS A 20 9.10 1.66 20.21
N THR A 21 7.93 2.18 20.58
CA THR A 21 7.79 3.59 20.94
C THR A 21 7.26 3.73 22.37
N GLU A 22 7.83 4.66 23.13
CA GLU A 22 7.51 4.83 24.56
C GLU A 22 6.39 5.83 24.84
N ARG A 23 5.98 6.60 23.82
CA ARG A 23 5.00 7.69 23.96
C ARG A 23 3.73 7.41 23.16
N ALA A 24 2.59 7.81 23.73
CA ALA A 24 1.26 7.66 23.15
C ALA A 24 1.09 8.33 21.76
N SER A 25 1.83 9.41 21.52
CA SER A 25 1.94 10.09 20.23
C SER A 25 3.39 9.96 19.76
N SER A 26 3.62 9.04 18.83
CA SER A 26 4.96 8.66 18.40
C SER A 26 4.98 8.30 16.91
N ILE A 27 6.17 8.38 16.32
CA ILE A 27 6.42 8.02 14.92
C ILE A 27 7.57 7.01 14.89
N ALA A 28 7.40 5.88 14.21
CA ALA A 28 8.47 4.87 14.11
C ALA A 28 9.48 5.20 13.00
N ILE A 29 8.99 5.58 11.81
CA ILE A 29 9.79 5.97 10.65
C ILE A 29 9.35 7.37 10.22
N HIS A 30 10.25 8.35 10.34
CA HIS A 30 9.96 9.75 10.08
C HIS A 30 10.89 10.31 9.01
N VAL A 31 10.34 10.71 7.86
CA VAL A 31 11.04 11.49 6.84
C VAL A 31 10.56 12.94 6.93
N PHE A 32 11.40 13.79 7.56
CA PHE A 32 11.07 15.17 7.90
C PHE A 32 11.53 16.16 6.81
N GLY A 33 10.70 17.19 6.57
CA GLY A 33 11.01 18.38 5.77
C GLY A 33 11.27 18.19 4.27
N SER A 34 11.30 16.95 3.78
CA SER A 34 11.63 16.63 2.38
C SER A 34 10.87 15.40 1.88
N ALA A 35 10.86 15.23 0.56
CA ALA A 35 10.31 14.03 -0.06
C ALA A 35 11.18 12.82 0.24
N LEU A 36 10.56 11.67 0.50
CA LEU A 36 11.18 10.40 0.16
C LEU A 36 11.11 10.25 -1.37
N ARG A 37 12.27 10.20 -2.03
CA ARG A 37 12.35 9.99 -3.49
C ARG A 37 12.98 8.63 -3.78
N VAL A 38 12.29 7.81 -4.55
CA VAL A 38 12.80 6.54 -5.09
C VAL A 38 12.75 6.64 -6.61
N SER A 39 13.89 6.49 -7.28
CA SER A 39 14.00 6.74 -8.72
C SER A 39 15.07 5.88 -9.39
N TRP A 40 15.11 5.82 -10.71
CA TRP A 40 16.12 5.06 -11.46
C TRP A 40 16.28 3.62 -10.97
N HIS A 41 15.26 2.78 -11.17
CA HIS A 41 15.27 1.35 -10.87
C HIS A 41 15.63 1.01 -9.42
N SER A 42 15.12 1.80 -8.47
CA SER A 42 15.47 1.68 -7.04
C SER A 42 14.29 1.25 -6.19
N VAL A 43 14.56 0.80 -4.97
CA VAL A 43 13.50 0.33 -4.06
C VAL A 43 13.66 0.80 -2.62
N PHE A 44 12.54 1.17 -1.99
CA PHE A 44 12.42 1.33 -0.55
C PHE A 44 11.48 0.24 0.00
N VAL A 45 11.97 -0.60 0.90
CA VAL A 45 11.25 -1.77 1.42
C VAL A 45 11.11 -1.70 2.94
N VAL A 46 9.91 -1.95 3.45
CA VAL A 46 9.63 -2.19 4.86
C VAL A 46 8.91 -3.52 4.98
N THR A 47 9.61 -4.59 5.39
CA THR A 47 9.05 -5.94 5.32
C THR A 47 9.33 -6.84 6.53
N GLY A 48 8.33 -7.61 6.98
CA GLY A 48 8.54 -8.55 8.07
C GLY A 48 8.91 -7.91 9.40
N ASN A 49 8.56 -6.63 9.62
CA ASN A 49 8.84 -5.94 10.87
C ASN A 49 7.66 -6.04 11.83
N THR A 50 7.94 -5.98 13.13
CA THR A 50 6.94 -5.88 14.18
C THR A 50 6.94 -4.47 14.77
N PHE A 51 5.78 -3.83 14.86
CA PHE A 51 5.60 -2.50 15.44
C PHE A 51 4.82 -2.61 16.75
N HIS A 52 5.45 -2.18 17.84
CA HIS A 52 4.89 -2.03 19.18
C HIS A 52 4.77 -0.54 19.51
N MET A 53 3.68 0.06 19.07
CA MET A 53 3.41 1.48 19.31
C MET A 53 2.63 1.66 20.62
N VAL A 54 3.10 2.52 21.52
CA VAL A 54 2.34 2.89 22.72
C VAL A 54 1.22 3.87 22.36
N GLY A 55 0.04 3.67 22.97
CA GLY A 55 -1.15 4.50 22.75
C GLY A 55 -1.81 4.28 21.39
N VAL A 56 -2.86 5.06 21.10
CA VAL A 56 -3.65 4.97 19.84
C VAL A 56 -3.36 6.13 18.88
N ASN A 57 -2.51 7.08 19.27
CA ASN A 57 -2.20 8.28 18.49
C ASN A 57 -0.88 8.18 17.70
N GLY A 58 -0.28 6.99 17.64
CA GLY A 58 0.95 6.74 16.91
C GLY A 58 0.74 6.69 15.39
N THR A 59 1.81 7.01 14.65
CA THR A 59 1.90 6.82 13.20
C THR A 59 3.13 5.96 12.89
N LEU A 60 3.01 4.90 12.10
CA LEU A 60 4.18 4.06 11.81
C LEU A 60 5.15 4.79 10.87
N ILE A 61 4.66 5.19 9.70
CA ILE A 61 5.44 5.83 8.64
C ILE A 61 4.86 7.21 8.39
N TYR A 62 5.64 8.24 8.72
CA TYR A 62 5.28 9.63 8.49
C TYR A 62 6.21 10.22 7.43
N LEU A 63 5.66 10.52 6.26
CA LEU A 63 6.37 11.19 5.18
C LEU A 63 5.85 12.62 5.09
N GLU A 64 6.67 13.57 5.54
CA GLU A 64 6.24 14.96 5.59
C GLU A 64 6.20 15.55 4.19
N GLY A 65 7.35 15.83 3.56
CA GLY A 65 7.42 16.69 2.38
C GLY A 65 7.40 18.17 2.75
N SER A 66 7.00 19.04 1.82
CA SER A 66 6.91 20.49 2.06
C SER A 66 6.01 21.17 1.02
N ARG A 67 5.76 22.47 1.15
CA ARG A 67 5.11 23.26 0.08
C ARG A 67 5.85 23.20 -1.26
N ARG A 68 7.13 22.82 -1.27
CA ARG A 68 7.98 22.73 -2.47
C ARG A 68 8.32 21.29 -2.85
N SER A 69 7.84 20.29 -2.11
CA SER A 69 8.16 18.89 -2.36
C SER A 69 7.01 17.96 -1.96
N LEU A 70 6.80 16.93 -2.77
CA LEU A 70 5.92 15.79 -2.45
C LEU A 70 6.32 15.14 -1.11
N SER A 71 5.41 14.39 -0.48
CA SER A 71 5.79 13.50 0.63
C SER A 71 6.54 12.28 0.12
N LEU A 72 6.05 11.73 -0.99
CA LEU A 72 6.60 10.55 -1.63
C LEU A 72 6.63 10.74 -3.14
N ARG A 73 7.77 10.46 -3.77
CA ARG A 73 7.93 10.46 -5.22
C ARG A 73 8.62 9.18 -5.68
N VAL A 74 7.94 8.36 -6.47
CA VAL A 74 8.44 7.10 -7.03
C VAL A 74 8.47 7.20 -8.55
N LEU A 75 9.63 7.04 -9.17
CA LEU A 75 9.85 7.34 -10.59
C LEU A 75 10.67 6.25 -11.30
N GLU A 76 10.57 6.19 -12.62
CA GLU A 76 11.52 5.48 -13.50
C GLU A 76 11.73 4.02 -13.06
N ASN A 77 10.67 3.20 -13.17
CA ASN A 77 10.69 1.78 -12.82
C ASN A 77 11.14 1.50 -11.37
N SER A 78 10.73 2.35 -10.44
CA SER A 78 11.07 2.19 -9.02
C SER A 78 9.88 1.73 -8.20
N ALA A 79 10.16 1.23 -6.99
CA ALA A 79 9.11 0.74 -6.11
C ALA A 79 9.27 1.16 -4.63
N VAL A 80 8.14 1.36 -3.98
CA VAL A 80 8.04 1.41 -2.51
C VAL A 80 7.17 0.25 -2.08
N VAL A 81 7.70 -0.61 -1.20
CA VAL A 81 7.04 -1.86 -0.83
C VAL A 81 6.98 -2.02 0.68
N ILE A 82 5.76 -2.10 1.21
CA ILE A 82 5.49 -2.23 2.63
C ILE A 82 4.66 -3.50 2.81
N ARG A 83 5.33 -4.59 3.23
CA ARG A 83 4.72 -5.92 3.19
C ARG A 83 5.00 -6.84 4.37
N GLY A 84 4.00 -7.60 4.79
CA GLY A 84 4.17 -8.62 5.82
C GLY A 84 4.58 -8.07 7.18
N ASN A 85 4.22 -6.82 7.51
CA ASN A 85 4.51 -6.25 8.83
C ASN A 85 3.36 -6.52 9.80
N VAL A 86 3.69 -6.62 11.09
CA VAL A 86 2.74 -6.83 12.18
C VAL A 86 2.66 -5.57 13.05
N VAL A 87 1.46 -5.03 13.24
CA VAL A 87 1.18 -3.89 14.13
C VAL A 87 0.41 -4.40 15.33
N THR A 88 1.10 -4.54 16.45
CA THR A 88 0.62 -5.29 17.62
C THR A 88 -0.33 -4.52 18.54
N ARG A 89 -0.55 -3.23 18.27
CA ARG A 89 -1.44 -2.36 19.03
C ARG A 89 -2.17 -1.40 18.08
N PRO A 90 -3.35 -0.90 18.45
CA PRO A 90 -4.05 0.08 17.62
C PRO A 90 -3.24 1.37 17.46
N VAL A 91 -3.30 1.97 16.27
CA VAL A 91 -2.57 3.21 15.94
C VAL A 91 -3.49 4.24 15.29
N LYS A 92 -3.04 5.48 15.11
CA LYS A 92 -3.81 6.46 14.35
C LYS A 92 -3.69 6.17 12.86
N CYS A 93 -2.44 6.10 12.38
CA CYS A 93 -2.12 5.86 10.98
C CYS A 93 -1.04 4.80 10.81
N PHE A 94 -1.15 3.93 9.81
CA PHE A 94 0.02 3.16 9.39
C PHE A 94 0.92 4.08 8.56
N ILE A 95 0.41 4.66 7.47
CA ILE A 95 1.14 5.56 6.59
C ILE A 95 0.42 6.90 6.54
N LEU A 96 1.18 7.99 6.75
CA LEU A 96 0.70 9.35 6.61
C LEU A 96 1.59 10.13 5.62
N LEU A 97 0.97 10.60 4.55
CA LEU A 97 1.55 11.53 3.58
C LEU A 97 0.91 12.90 3.77
N ILE A 98 1.69 13.90 4.19
CA ILE A 98 1.18 15.24 4.48
C ILE A 98 0.95 16.03 3.18
N TRP A 99 1.91 15.96 2.28
CA TRP A 99 1.90 16.53 0.94
C TRP A 99 1.65 15.43 -0.10
N ALA A 100 1.63 15.82 -1.37
CA ALA A 100 1.15 14.96 -2.43
C ALA A 100 2.02 13.69 -2.62
N LEU A 101 1.39 12.65 -3.13
CA LEU A 101 2.01 11.40 -3.59
C LEU A 101 2.22 11.48 -5.09
N GLY A 102 3.42 11.17 -5.58
CA GLY A 102 3.70 11.01 -7.01
C GLY A 102 4.24 9.62 -7.32
N VAL A 103 3.61 8.89 -8.24
CA VAL A 103 4.07 7.59 -8.75
C VAL A 103 4.01 7.65 -10.27
N GLU A 104 5.16 7.64 -10.93
CA GLU A 104 5.25 7.91 -12.37
C GLU A 104 6.20 6.95 -13.10
N SER A 105 6.00 6.81 -14.40
CA SER A 105 6.91 6.10 -15.31
C SER A 105 7.15 4.65 -14.88
N PHE A 106 6.09 3.83 -14.97
CA PHE A 106 6.14 2.41 -14.67
C PHE A 106 6.60 2.10 -13.23
N SER A 107 6.22 2.95 -12.28
CA SER A 107 6.59 2.81 -10.88
C SER A 107 5.43 2.30 -10.01
N ALA A 108 5.76 1.78 -8.83
CA ALA A 108 4.77 1.18 -7.95
C ALA A 108 4.90 1.59 -6.48
N VAL A 109 3.76 1.72 -5.81
CA VAL A 109 3.64 1.71 -4.34
C VAL A 109 2.79 0.50 -3.95
N VAL A 110 3.37 -0.42 -3.18
CA VAL A 110 2.72 -1.68 -2.80
C VAL A 110 2.62 -1.76 -1.27
N PHE A 111 1.40 -1.92 -0.78
CA PHE A 111 1.09 -2.16 0.63
C PHE A 111 0.37 -3.50 0.75
N GLN A 112 1.07 -4.54 1.19
CA GLN A 112 0.60 -5.91 1.03
C GLN A 112 0.74 -6.78 2.28
N GLY A 113 -0.30 -7.52 2.65
CA GLY A 113 -0.16 -8.60 3.63
C GLY A 113 0.23 -8.15 5.03
N ASN A 114 -0.11 -6.92 5.43
CA ASN A 114 0.16 -6.44 6.79
C ASN A 114 -0.96 -6.85 7.74
N ASP A 115 -0.61 -7.20 8.98
CA ASP A 115 -1.54 -7.57 10.06
C ASP A 115 -1.59 -6.45 11.10
N MET A 116 -2.78 -5.91 11.36
CA MET A 116 -2.97 -4.73 12.20
C MET A 116 -4.05 -4.96 13.26
N GLN A 117 -3.73 -4.61 14.51
CA GLN A 117 -4.66 -4.69 15.64
C GLN A 117 -5.71 -3.57 15.66
N GLY A 118 -5.58 -2.53 14.83
CA GLY A 118 -6.60 -1.49 14.67
C GLY A 118 -6.03 -0.15 14.21
N SER A 119 -6.85 0.69 13.58
CA SER A 119 -6.44 2.04 13.18
C SER A 119 -7.58 3.06 13.12
N LEU A 120 -7.25 4.36 13.08
CA LEU A 120 -8.18 5.36 12.54
C LEU A 120 -8.21 5.24 11.01
N VAL A 121 -7.03 5.34 10.38
CA VAL A 121 -6.84 5.13 8.93
C VAL A 121 -5.58 4.29 8.69
N VAL A 122 -5.56 3.40 7.70
CA VAL A 122 -4.31 2.65 7.39
C VAL A 122 -3.41 3.46 6.47
N PHE A 123 -3.90 3.85 5.29
CA PHE A 123 -3.17 4.65 4.31
C PHE A 123 -3.84 6.02 4.17
N LEU A 124 -3.18 7.08 4.68
CA LEU A 124 -3.70 8.45 4.63
C LEU A 124 -2.81 9.35 3.77
N SER A 125 -3.38 9.88 2.69
CA SER A 125 -2.83 11.03 1.96
C SER A 125 -3.70 12.25 2.24
N THR A 126 -3.10 13.33 2.75
CA THR A 126 -3.83 14.59 3.00
C THR A 126 -3.75 15.58 1.84
N SER A 127 -3.00 15.23 0.79
CA SER A 127 -2.89 15.98 -0.46
C SER A 127 -3.06 15.04 -1.67
N SER A 128 -3.25 15.63 -2.86
CA SER A 128 -3.57 14.86 -4.08
C SER A 128 -2.56 13.76 -4.39
N CYS A 129 -3.06 12.64 -4.89
CA CYS A 129 -2.25 11.55 -5.42
C CYS A 129 -2.13 11.69 -6.94
N HIS A 130 -0.93 11.58 -7.48
CA HIS A 130 -0.63 11.63 -8.91
C HIS A 130 -0.03 10.29 -9.32
N ILE A 131 -0.76 9.50 -10.10
CA ILE A 131 -0.33 8.18 -10.53
C ILE A 131 -0.41 8.14 -12.06
N TYR A 132 0.75 8.21 -12.72
CA TYR A 132 0.84 8.46 -14.15
C TYR A 132 1.74 7.46 -14.88
N TYR A 133 1.49 7.31 -16.17
CA TYR A 133 2.36 6.58 -17.11
C TYR A 133 2.58 5.12 -16.69
N ASN A 134 1.51 4.31 -16.69
CA ASN A 134 1.55 2.88 -16.37
C ASN A 134 2.08 2.59 -14.95
N SER A 135 1.74 3.48 -14.01
CA SER A 135 2.12 3.35 -12.60
C SER A 135 1.00 2.76 -11.76
N TRP A 136 1.35 2.31 -10.56
CA TRP A 136 0.45 1.49 -9.74
C TRP A 136 0.50 1.84 -8.25
N LEU A 137 -0.67 2.04 -7.65
CA LEU A 137 -0.85 2.01 -6.20
C LEU A 137 -1.67 0.76 -5.83
N ARG A 138 -1.07 -0.17 -5.09
CA ARG A 138 -1.71 -1.44 -4.74
C ARG A 138 -1.78 -1.63 -3.23
N LEU A 139 -2.99 -1.82 -2.71
CA LEU A 139 -3.27 -2.06 -1.30
C LEU A 139 -3.99 -3.42 -1.15
N SER A 140 -3.25 -4.49 -0.82
CA SER A 140 -3.80 -5.84 -0.98
C SER A 140 -3.50 -6.84 0.14
N GLY A 141 -4.43 -7.76 0.39
CA GLY A 141 -4.21 -8.90 1.28
C GLY A 141 -3.98 -8.54 2.75
N ASN A 142 -4.33 -7.33 3.19
CA ASN A 142 -4.08 -6.89 4.57
C ASN A 142 -5.17 -7.40 5.51
N LEU A 143 -4.82 -7.66 6.77
CA LEU A 143 -5.72 -8.08 7.83
C LEU A 143 -5.88 -6.96 8.86
N CYS A 144 -7.09 -6.44 9.00
CA CYS A 144 -7.47 -5.51 10.05
C CYS A 144 -8.27 -6.27 11.12
N ARG A 145 -7.62 -6.64 12.23
CA ARG A 145 -8.26 -7.36 13.36
C ARG A 145 -9.27 -6.51 14.11
N VAL A 146 -9.14 -5.19 14.01
CA VAL A 146 -10.19 -4.22 14.31
C VAL A 146 -10.30 -3.33 13.09
N SER A 147 -11.50 -3.22 12.53
CA SER A 147 -11.75 -2.39 11.35
C SER A 147 -11.33 -0.94 11.57
N PRO A 148 -10.73 -0.27 10.56
CA PRO A 148 -10.44 1.15 10.64
C PRO A 148 -11.71 1.96 10.92
N SER A 149 -11.64 2.88 11.87
CA SER A 149 -12.82 3.66 12.29
C SER A 149 -13.25 4.73 11.29
N ASP A 150 -12.35 5.17 10.39
CA ASP A 150 -12.67 6.10 9.30
C ASP A 150 -12.61 5.39 7.93
N ALA A 151 -11.40 5.02 7.49
CA ALA A 151 -11.20 4.28 6.24
C ALA A 151 -9.91 3.46 6.25
N PHE A 152 -9.86 2.37 5.48
CA PHE A 152 -8.62 1.66 5.21
C PHE A 152 -7.67 2.54 4.38
N ALA A 153 -8.12 3.04 3.23
CA ALA A 153 -7.37 4.00 2.43
C ALA A 153 -8.17 5.30 2.25
N SER A 154 -7.59 6.42 2.66
CA SER A 154 -8.15 7.76 2.47
C SER A 154 -7.19 8.60 1.63
N LEU A 155 -7.59 8.87 0.38
CA LEU A 155 -6.79 9.56 -0.62
C LEU A 155 -7.39 10.95 -0.85
N HIS A 156 -7.06 11.90 0.03
CA HIS A 156 -7.64 13.23 0.05
C HIS A 156 -6.74 14.26 -0.66
N PRO A 157 -7.29 15.25 -1.40
CA PRO A 157 -8.70 15.36 -1.77
C PRO A 157 -9.04 14.53 -3.01
N THR A 158 -8.07 14.30 -3.89
CA THR A 158 -8.28 13.74 -5.22
C THR A 158 -7.17 12.77 -5.60
N VAL A 159 -7.48 11.90 -6.56
CA VAL A 159 -6.51 11.03 -7.22
C VAL A 159 -6.50 11.40 -8.71
N ASN A 160 -5.33 11.66 -9.28
CA ASN A 160 -5.16 11.92 -10.69
C ASN A 160 -4.54 10.68 -11.33
N LEU A 161 -5.14 10.18 -12.41
CA LEU A 161 -4.76 8.91 -13.04
C LEU A 161 -4.54 9.08 -14.54
N HIS A 162 -3.38 8.64 -15.03
CA HIS A 162 -3.07 8.61 -16.47
C HIS A 162 -2.48 7.25 -16.85
N ASP A 163 -3.20 6.46 -17.66
CA ASP A 163 -2.84 5.08 -18.02
C ASP A 163 -2.37 4.26 -16.81
N SER A 164 -3.03 4.42 -15.66
CA SER A 164 -2.52 3.94 -14.37
C SER A 164 -3.64 3.42 -13.50
N THR A 165 -3.27 2.62 -12.50
CA THR A 165 -4.26 1.88 -11.70
C THR A 165 -4.08 2.13 -10.20
N VAL A 166 -5.20 2.33 -9.50
CA VAL A 166 -5.28 2.13 -8.05
C VAL A 166 -6.00 0.81 -7.82
N SER A 167 -5.44 -0.09 -7.02
CA SER A 167 -6.10 -1.33 -6.66
C SER A 167 -6.17 -1.54 -5.16
N VAL A 168 -7.35 -1.96 -4.69
CA VAL A 168 -7.59 -2.34 -3.30
C VAL A 168 -8.27 -3.70 -3.27
N SER A 169 -7.55 -4.76 -2.90
CA SER A 169 -8.03 -6.13 -3.10
C SER A 169 -7.66 -7.13 -2.01
N GLY A 170 -8.52 -8.12 -1.75
CA GLY A 170 -8.21 -9.21 -0.82
C GLY A 170 -8.03 -8.78 0.64
N ASN A 171 -8.45 -7.56 1.01
CA ASN A 171 -8.29 -7.08 2.38
C ASN A 171 -9.41 -7.64 3.26
N ARG A 172 -9.05 -8.09 4.45
CA ARG A 172 -9.97 -8.68 5.43
C ARG A 172 -10.12 -7.76 6.63
N PHE A 173 -11.37 -7.53 7.00
CA PHE A 173 -11.77 -6.67 8.09
C PHE A 173 -12.60 -7.48 9.08
N MET A 174 -12.49 -7.19 10.37
CA MET A 174 -13.39 -7.78 11.38
C MET A 174 -14.65 -6.93 11.52
N SER A 175 -15.80 -7.54 11.79
CA SER A 175 -17.05 -6.79 11.95
C SER A 175 -16.94 -5.70 13.03
N SER A 176 -17.58 -4.56 12.73
CA SER A 176 -17.66 -3.39 13.58
C SER A 176 -19.08 -2.81 13.54
N THR A 177 -19.37 -1.85 14.42
CA THR A 177 -20.68 -1.16 14.45
C THR A 177 -21.01 -0.43 13.16
N VAL A 178 -19.99 -0.05 12.39
CA VAL A 178 -20.11 0.63 11.10
C VAL A 178 -19.48 -0.24 10.02
N MET A 179 -20.07 -0.23 8.84
CA MET A 179 -19.52 -0.88 7.64
C MET A 179 -18.16 -0.26 7.27
N PRO A 180 -17.08 -1.04 7.18
CA PRO A 180 -15.74 -0.53 6.89
C PRO A 180 -15.66 0.17 5.53
N THR A 181 -15.08 1.36 5.51
CA THR A 181 -14.73 2.07 4.26
C THR A 181 -13.40 1.58 3.76
N VAL A 182 -13.36 0.90 2.61
CA VAL A 182 -12.11 0.35 2.07
C VAL A 182 -11.32 1.41 1.31
N LEU A 183 -12.02 2.22 0.50
CA LEU A 183 -11.40 3.33 -0.23
C LEU A 183 -12.30 4.57 -0.14
N LEU A 184 -11.70 5.67 0.27
CA LEU A 184 -12.31 7.00 0.35
C LEU A 184 -11.53 7.97 -0.55
N ILE A 185 -12.18 8.44 -1.60
CA ILE A 185 -11.75 9.54 -2.45
C ILE A 185 -12.87 10.59 -2.36
N PRO A 186 -12.68 11.70 -1.66
CA PRO A 186 -13.78 12.61 -1.33
C PRO A 186 -14.15 13.56 -2.47
N THR A 187 -13.24 13.82 -3.42
CA THR A 187 -13.44 14.84 -4.45
C THR A 187 -13.13 14.31 -5.85
N GLU A 188 -13.87 14.82 -6.83
CA GLU A 188 -13.66 14.55 -8.26
C GLU A 188 -12.30 15.09 -8.72
N SER A 189 -11.68 14.38 -9.67
CA SER A 189 -10.51 14.87 -10.39
C SER A 189 -10.92 15.31 -11.80
N SER A 190 -10.37 16.43 -12.25
CA SER A 190 -10.44 16.86 -13.65
C SER A 190 -9.26 16.35 -14.49
N ASN A 191 -8.32 15.62 -13.88
CA ASN A 191 -7.09 15.15 -14.50
C ASN A 191 -7.07 13.62 -14.53
N LEU A 192 -7.92 13.07 -15.40
CA LEU A 192 -8.11 11.64 -15.62
C LEU A 192 -7.95 11.33 -17.11
N SER A 193 -7.17 10.31 -17.43
CA SER A 193 -6.94 9.84 -18.80
C SER A 193 -6.64 8.34 -18.78
N ASN A 194 -7.60 7.51 -19.21
CA ASN A 194 -7.43 6.04 -19.22
C ASN A 194 -6.97 5.45 -17.86
N GLY A 195 -7.34 6.10 -16.75
CA GLY A 195 -7.07 5.65 -15.40
C GLY A 195 -8.14 4.71 -14.87
N SER A 196 -7.77 3.74 -14.04
CA SER A 196 -8.72 2.78 -13.45
C SER A 196 -8.57 2.62 -11.95
N ILE A 197 -9.69 2.36 -11.28
CA ILE A 197 -9.73 1.92 -9.89
C ILE A 197 -10.34 0.53 -9.86
N VAL A 198 -9.62 -0.43 -9.27
CA VAL A 198 -10.05 -1.83 -9.21
C VAL A 198 -10.14 -2.26 -7.75
N ALA A 199 -11.35 -2.60 -7.31
CA ALA A 199 -11.60 -3.22 -6.02
C ALA A 199 -12.02 -4.67 -6.20
N ALA A 200 -11.45 -5.60 -5.43
CA ALA A 200 -11.76 -7.02 -5.58
C ALA A 200 -11.67 -7.77 -4.25
N CYS A 201 -12.70 -8.55 -3.92
CA CYS A 201 -12.70 -9.47 -2.79
C CYS A 201 -12.21 -8.85 -1.46
N ASN A 202 -12.77 -7.69 -1.08
CA ASN A 202 -12.55 -7.13 0.26
C ASN A 202 -13.72 -7.55 1.15
N THR A 203 -13.43 -8.15 2.32
CA THR A 203 -14.44 -8.86 3.12
C THR A 203 -14.47 -8.41 4.58
N VAL A 204 -15.64 -8.55 5.19
CA VAL A 204 -15.86 -8.39 6.63
C VAL A 204 -16.25 -9.75 7.20
N ASP A 205 -15.47 -10.27 8.15
CA ASP A 205 -15.65 -11.63 8.71
C ASP A 205 -15.77 -12.75 7.64
N GLY A 206 -15.10 -12.56 6.50
CA GLY A 206 -15.13 -13.51 5.37
C GLY A 206 -16.26 -13.27 4.36
N GLU A 207 -17.21 -12.39 4.66
CA GLU A 207 -18.35 -12.07 3.81
C GLU A 207 -18.17 -10.75 3.06
N GLU A 208 -18.87 -10.59 1.93
CA GLU A 208 -18.91 -9.30 1.23
C GLU A 208 -19.72 -8.29 2.03
N GLY A 209 -19.18 -7.10 2.26
CA GLY A 209 -19.81 -6.15 3.18
C GLY A 209 -19.00 -4.89 3.43
N VAL A 210 -18.31 -4.37 2.41
CA VAL A 210 -17.48 -3.16 2.53
C VAL A 210 -18.02 -1.99 1.70
N ARG A 211 -17.61 -0.77 2.06
CA ARG A 211 -18.00 0.47 1.38
C ARG A 211 -16.85 1.08 0.59
N TYR A 212 -17.16 1.64 -0.57
CA TYR A 212 -16.26 2.49 -1.36
C TYR A 212 -16.92 3.86 -1.55
N VAL A 213 -16.21 4.93 -1.27
CA VAL A 213 -16.65 6.30 -1.50
C VAL A 213 -15.75 6.87 -2.59
N ILE A 214 -16.23 6.83 -3.82
CA ILE A 214 -15.47 7.22 -5.01
C ILE A 214 -16.43 8.02 -5.92
N PRO A 215 -16.06 9.21 -6.39
CA PRO A 215 -16.87 9.97 -7.31
C PRO A 215 -17.07 9.23 -8.64
N SER A 216 -18.19 9.48 -9.32
CA SER A 216 -18.56 8.77 -10.55
C SER A 216 -17.65 9.06 -11.75
N VAL A 217 -16.83 10.12 -11.70
CA VAL A 217 -15.87 10.46 -12.76
C VAL A 217 -14.74 9.43 -12.91
N TYR A 218 -14.49 8.62 -11.89
CA TYR A 218 -13.47 7.57 -11.95
C TYR A 218 -14.03 6.31 -12.63
N ASN A 219 -13.21 5.66 -13.46
CA ASN A 219 -13.54 4.34 -13.99
C ASN A 219 -13.29 3.27 -12.92
N VAL A 220 -14.36 2.84 -12.25
CA VAL A 220 -14.30 1.89 -11.12
C VAL A 220 -14.81 0.53 -11.53
N THR A 221 -14.03 -0.51 -11.25
CA THR A 221 -14.43 -1.92 -11.37
C THR A 221 -14.44 -2.56 -9.98
N ILE A 222 -15.58 -3.13 -9.58
CA ILE A 222 -15.73 -3.82 -8.29
C ILE A 222 -16.06 -5.29 -8.56
N LEU A 223 -15.20 -6.18 -8.06
CA LEU A 223 -15.25 -7.61 -8.30
C LEU A 223 -15.53 -8.38 -6.99
N THR A 224 -16.36 -9.41 -7.10
CA THR A 224 -16.71 -10.32 -6.00
C THR A 224 -15.56 -11.26 -5.67
N CYS A 225 -15.66 -12.00 -4.57
CA CYS A 225 -14.70 -13.06 -4.23
C CYS A 225 -14.81 -14.34 -5.08
N ARG A 226 -15.80 -14.45 -5.97
CA ARG A 226 -16.04 -15.66 -6.78
C ARG A 226 -14.93 -15.91 -7.82
N ASP A 227 -14.37 -14.83 -8.35
CA ASP A 227 -13.24 -14.86 -9.28
C ASP A 227 -12.07 -14.04 -8.68
N PRO A 228 -11.37 -14.56 -7.67
CA PRO A 228 -10.32 -13.81 -6.96
C PRO A 228 -9.18 -13.37 -7.90
N CYS A 229 -9.11 -13.99 -9.07
CA CYS A 229 -8.10 -13.84 -10.09
C CYS A 229 -8.68 -13.30 -11.41
N ALA A 230 -9.69 -12.42 -11.40
CA ALA A 230 -10.09 -11.69 -12.61
C ALA A 230 -9.06 -10.61 -13.09
N LEU A 231 -7.82 -10.71 -12.57
CA LEU A 231 -6.51 -10.27 -13.09
C LEU A 231 -6.40 -8.93 -13.81
N SER A 232 -6.17 -7.93 -12.97
CA SER A 232 -5.18 -6.85 -13.18
C SER A 232 -4.76 -6.23 -11.84
N SER A 233 -5.52 -6.49 -10.78
CA SER A 233 -5.25 -6.06 -9.40
C SER A 233 -4.10 -6.79 -8.70
N SER A 234 -3.66 -7.93 -9.22
CA SER A 234 -2.62 -8.76 -8.59
C SER A 234 -1.25 -8.67 -9.27
N CYS A 235 -1.21 -8.32 -10.56
CA CYS A 235 0.00 -8.27 -11.35
C CYS A 235 0.29 -6.83 -11.79
N PHE A 236 1.55 -6.42 -11.73
CA PHE A 236 1.94 -5.10 -12.21
C PHE A 236 1.87 -5.08 -13.74
N PRO A 237 0.97 -4.28 -14.36
CA PRO A 237 0.65 -4.43 -15.78
C PRO A 237 1.85 -4.27 -16.71
N ALA A 238 2.78 -3.36 -16.36
CA ALA A 238 3.95 -3.03 -17.17
C ALA A 238 4.90 -4.22 -17.42
N TYR A 239 4.98 -5.13 -16.46
CA TYR A 239 5.93 -6.25 -16.48
C TYR A 239 5.23 -7.61 -16.41
N THR A 240 3.95 -7.67 -16.76
CA THR A 240 3.18 -8.92 -16.79
C THR A 240 2.92 -9.33 -18.24
N THR A 241 3.40 -10.51 -18.65
CA THR A 241 3.10 -11.07 -19.98
C THR A 241 1.74 -11.76 -20.01
N THR A 242 1.48 -12.57 -18.98
CA THR A 242 0.27 -13.36 -18.83
C THR A 242 -0.11 -13.42 -17.38
N ALA A 243 -1.41 -13.44 -17.13
CA ALA A 243 -2.00 -13.46 -15.81
C ALA A 243 -2.95 -14.67 -15.81
N SER A 244 -2.73 -15.66 -14.94
CA SER A 244 -3.54 -16.89 -14.90
C SER A 244 -4.84 -16.72 -14.12
N SER A 245 -5.97 -16.87 -14.79
CA SER A 245 -7.30 -16.89 -14.13
C SER A 245 -7.39 -17.99 -13.07
N ASP A 246 -6.62 -19.06 -13.25
CA ASP A 246 -6.50 -20.15 -12.29
C ASP A 246 -5.29 -19.86 -11.38
N GLY A 247 -5.56 -19.49 -10.12
CA GLY A 247 -4.53 -19.36 -9.08
C GLY A 247 -3.81 -18.02 -8.97
N CYS A 248 -4.23 -16.97 -9.69
CA CYS A 248 -3.75 -15.59 -9.52
C CYS A 248 -2.24 -15.41 -9.81
N ALA A 249 -1.64 -16.35 -10.54
CA ALA A 249 -0.22 -16.31 -10.86
C ALA A 249 0.06 -15.31 -11.99
N CYS A 250 1.08 -14.48 -11.79
CA CYS A 250 1.57 -13.58 -12.82
C CYS A 250 2.82 -14.19 -13.47
N THR A 251 2.85 -14.23 -14.80
CA THR A 251 4.07 -14.50 -15.55
C THR A 251 4.71 -13.17 -15.89
N CYS A 252 5.97 -13.00 -15.49
CA CYS A 252 6.65 -11.73 -15.64
C CYS A 252 7.37 -11.63 -16.98
N ALA A 253 7.31 -10.45 -17.58
CA ALA A 253 8.21 -10.06 -18.66
C ALA A 253 9.64 -9.90 -18.11
N GLU A 254 10.60 -9.76 -19.01
CA GLU A 254 11.99 -9.43 -18.63
C GLU A 254 12.02 -8.16 -17.75
N GLY A 255 12.74 -8.23 -16.62
CA GLY A 255 12.82 -7.16 -15.62
C GLY A 255 11.70 -7.14 -14.58
N GLY A 256 10.65 -7.97 -14.72
CA GLY A 256 9.64 -8.15 -13.69
C GLY A 256 10.07 -9.15 -12.62
N HIS A 257 9.80 -8.86 -11.34
CA HIS A 257 10.25 -9.65 -10.20
C HIS A 257 9.13 -10.07 -9.24
N GLY A 258 9.22 -11.32 -8.77
CA GLY A 258 8.30 -11.92 -7.79
C GLY A 258 6.88 -12.12 -8.31
N ASP A 259 5.98 -12.55 -7.42
CA ASP A 259 4.62 -12.96 -7.79
C ASP A 259 3.77 -11.87 -8.40
N ALA A 260 4.08 -10.60 -8.14
CA ALA A 260 3.35 -9.44 -8.66
C ALA A 260 4.05 -8.77 -9.85
N CYS A 261 5.16 -9.34 -10.35
CA CYS A 261 5.98 -8.76 -11.43
C CYS A 261 6.39 -7.30 -11.19
N LEU A 262 6.85 -7.00 -9.97
CA LEU A 262 7.30 -5.67 -9.61
C LEU A 262 8.52 -5.25 -10.44
N PRO A 263 8.71 -3.94 -10.69
CA PRO A 263 9.83 -3.45 -11.50
C PRO A 263 11.21 -3.62 -10.84
N VAL A 264 11.25 -4.02 -9.56
CA VAL A 264 12.47 -4.25 -8.79
C VAL A 264 12.29 -5.48 -7.88
N ALA A 265 13.33 -6.28 -7.71
CA ALA A 265 13.32 -7.43 -6.80
C ALA A 265 13.19 -6.98 -5.33
N VAL A 266 12.29 -7.64 -4.59
CA VAL A 266 12.02 -7.35 -3.18
C VAL A 266 12.35 -8.60 -2.34
N PRO A 267 13.18 -8.47 -1.28
CA PRO A 267 13.51 -9.60 -0.39
C PRO A 267 12.27 -10.15 0.30
N GLU A 268 12.03 -11.47 0.25
CA GLU A 268 10.89 -12.13 0.90
C GLU A 268 10.81 -11.81 2.39
N ALA A 269 9.58 -11.65 2.89
CA ALA A 269 9.38 -11.51 4.32
C ALA A 269 9.73 -12.86 4.98
N PRO A 270 10.43 -12.87 6.12
CA PRO A 270 10.65 -14.10 6.88
C PRO A 270 9.30 -14.77 7.18
N SER A 271 9.17 -16.05 6.84
CA SER A 271 7.96 -16.81 7.08
C SER A 271 7.76 -17.01 8.59
N THR A 272 6.58 -16.67 9.10
CA THR A 272 6.18 -17.01 10.47
C THR A 272 5.72 -18.46 10.60
N ASP A 273 5.52 -19.15 9.47
CA ASP A 273 5.06 -20.56 9.41
C ASP A 273 6.18 -21.57 9.72
N GLY A 274 7.40 -21.09 10.03
CA GLY A 274 8.56 -21.90 10.40
C GLY A 274 8.78 -22.07 11.92
N ALA A 275 7.73 -21.97 12.75
CA ALA A 275 7.79 -22.55 14.09
C ALA A 275 7.68 -24.07 13.97
N ASP A 276 8.75 -24.68 13.45
CA ASP A 276 8.95 -26.13 13.52
C ASP A 276 8.88 -26.50 15.00
N LEU A 277 7.84 -27.25 15.33
CA LEU A 277 7.67 -27.99 16.56
C LEU A 277 8.87 -28.92 16.72
N CYS A 278 9.97 -28.40 17.29
CA CYS A 278 11.00 -29.23 17.87
C CYS A 278 10.43 -29.87 19.13
N VAL A 279 9.59 -30.89 18.93
CA VAL A 279 9.33 -31.91 19.96
C VAL A 279 10.66 -32.64 20.13
N ARG A 280 11.38 -32.31 21.19
CA ARG A 280 12.43 -33.18 21.71
C ARG A 280 11.73 -34.31 22.46
N ASP A 281 11.84 -35.51 21.91
CA ASP A 281 11.72 -36.75 22.68
C ASP A 281 12.78 -36.81 23.79
#